data_AF-A0A8J7GCS9-F1
#
_entry.id   AF-A0A8J7GCS9-F1
#
_cell.length_a   1.000
_cell.length_b   1.000
_cell.length_c   1.000
_cell.angle_alpha   90.00
_cell.angle_beta   90.00
_cell.angle_gamma   90.00
#
_symmetry.space_group_name_H-M   'P 1'
#
loop_
_entity.id
_entity.type
_entity.pdbx_description
1 polymer ?
#
loop_
_entity_poly.entity_id
_entity_poly.type
_entity_poly.pdbx_seq_one_letter_code
_entity_poly.pdbx_strand_id
1 'polypeptide(L)'
;MDSEKQQCYQVALPEASHPIDSVKVTAAQTEPLHSLVSSTEPINTASGDAEANLPAVIESGEPEDLLEYIRGGQVWLVNSRQRNGVILCKPFHTEFAGPGAAVGGYLDLDCQRVIPMGRLSLVRPTSHQERQNAYLIRRQWIKLTQQVTDKSAPLQRAQMILNQFETYFDKETIARIPDEAFALMVGVLPYTIRMARRPPGKLTVRVRG
;
A
#
# COMPACT_ATOMS: atom_id res chain seq x y z
N MET A 1 -23.64 -14.62 -38.07
CA MET A 1 -24.27 -14.98 -36.79
C MET A 1 -23.36 -16.03 -36.16
N ASP A 2 -22.54 -15.76 -35.15
CA ASP A 2 -22.57 -14.68 -34.15
C ASP A 2 -21.17 -14.28 -33.71
N SER A 3 -20.94 -12.96 -33.68
CA SER A 3 -19.69 -12.28 -33.37
C SER A 3 -19.82 -11.51 -32.05
N GLU A 4 -20.40 -12.12 -31.01
CA GLU A 4 -20.81 -11.39 -29.79
C GLU A 4 -20.30 -11.97 -28.45
N LYS A 5 -19.25 -12.80 -28.44
CA LYS A 5 -18.69 -13.32 -27.17
C LYS A 5 -17.25 -12.91 -26.83
N GLN A 6 -16.78 -11.77 -27.35
CA GLN A 6 -15.44 -11.27 -27.05
C GLN A 6 -15.39 -9.79 -26.60
N GLN A 7 -16.43 -9.28 -25.94
CA GLN A 7 -16.53 -7.85 -25.58
C GLN A 7 -16.91 -7.60 -24.10
N CYS A 8 -16.24 -8.25 -23.14
CA CYS A 8 -16.46 -7.95 -21.71
C CYS A 8 -15.17 -7.84 -20.88
N TYR A 9 -14.05 -7.34 -21.42
CA TYR A 9 -12.92 -6.86 -20.60
C TYR A 9 -12.13 -5.72 -21.27
N GLN A 10 -12.84 -4.69 -21.75
CA GLN A 10 -12.20 -3.40 -22.06
C GLN A 10 -12.84 -2.32 -21.18
N VAL A 11 -12.29 -2.16 -19.97
CA VAL A 11 -12.39 -0.89 -19.25
C VAL A 11 -11.07 -0.17 -19.52
N ALA A 12 -11.16 0.95 -20.23
CA ALA A 12 -10.05 1.80 -20.59
C ALA A 12 -9.23 2.19 -19.35
N LEU A 13 -7.91 1.99 -19.43
CA LEU A 13 -6.95 2.59 -18.51
C LEU A 13 -6.93 4.10 -18.76
N PRO A 14 -7.18 4.96 -17.75
CA PRO A 14 -6.95 6.39 -17.93
C PRO A 14 -5.45 6.65 -18.04
N GLU A 15 -5.04 7.36 -19.09
CA GLU A 15 -3.69 7.90 -19.23
C GLU A 15 -3.41 8.86 -18.06
N ALA A 16 -2.54 8.44 -17.15
CA ALA A 16 -2.23 9.22 -15.95
C ALA A 16 -1.14 10.25 -16.25
N SER A 17 -1.58 11.42 -16.73
CA SER A 17 -0.82 12.66 -16.68
C SER A 17 -1.55 13.70 -15.82
N HIS A 18 -1.99 13.37 -14.60
CA HIS A 18 -2.46 14.37 -13.63
C HIS A 18 -2.18 13.96 -12.17
N PRO A 19 -1.97 14.93 -11.26
CA PRO A 19 -1.57 14.70 -9.87
C PRO A 19 -2.69 14.03 -9.06
N ILE A 20 -2.30 13.37 -7.97
CA ILE A 20 -3.19 12.76 -6.97
C ILE A 20 -3.94 13.88 -6.22
N ASP A 21 -5.00 14.40 -6.83
CA ASP A 21 -6.04 15.13 -6.14
C ASP A 21 -7.39 14.51 -6.49
N SER A 22 -8.11 14.09 -5.44
CA SER A 22 -9.54 13.75 -5.44
C SER A 22 -9.95 12.45 -6.14
N VAL A 23 -9.74 11.30 -5.47
CA VAL A 23 -10.70 10.18 -5.62
C VAL A 23 -11.99 10.62 -4.91
N LYS A 24 -12.92 11.21 -5.67
CA LYS A 24 -14.30 11.45 -5.22
C LYS A 24 -15.03 10.11 -5.15
N VAL A 25 -15.32 9.64 -3.95
CA VAL A 25 -16.21 8.50 -3.71
C VAL A 25 -17.65 9.02 -3.74
N THR A 26 -18.34 8.83 -4.85
CA THR A 26 -19.80 9.03 -4.95
C THR A 26 -20.53 7.79 -4.45
N ALA A 27 -21.37 7.96 -3.43
CA ALA A 27 -22.31 6.97 -2.93
C ALA A 27 -23.60 6.98 -3.78
N ALA A 28 -23.89 5.88 -4.47
CA ALA A 28 -25.18 5.53 -5.09
C ALA A 28 -24.99 4.12 -5.75
N GLN A 29 -25.84 3.11 -5.75
CA GLN A 29 -27.23 2.89 -5.34
C GLN A 29 -27.40 1.39 -5.02
N THR A 30 -28.26 1.09 -4.05
CA THR A 30 -28.85 -0.22 -3.72
C THR A 30 -29.84 -0.69 -4.78
N GLU A 31 -29.93 -2.01 -4.99
CA GLU A 31 -31.19 -2.79 -5.09
C GLU A 31 -30.87 -4.30 -4.88
N PRO A 32 -31.82 -5.11 -4.37
CA PRO A 32 -31.56 -6.35 -3.62
C PRO A 32 -31.69 -7.63 -4.45
N LEU A 33 -31.08 -8.73 -3.99
CA LEU A 33 -31.50 -10.08 -4.38
C LEU A 33 -31.73 -10.98 -3.17
N HIS A 34 -32.92 -11.55 -3.15
CA HIS A 34 -33.46 -12.46 -2.16
C HIS A 34 -32.72 -13.82 -2.11
N SER A 35 -32.55 -14.29 -0.87
CA SER A 35 -32.61 -15.67 -0.36
C SER A 35 -32.08 -16.83 -1.21
N LEU A 36 -31.08 -17.52 -0.65
CA LEU A 36 -31.06 -18.99 -0.56
C LEU A 36 -30.37 -19.38 0.75
N VAL A 37 -31.17 -19.92 1.66
CA VAL A 37 -30.75 -20.60 2.89
C VAL A 37 -30.19 -21.96 2.50
N SER A 38 -29.00 -22.31 2.96
CA SER A 38 -28.70 -23.69 3.31
C SER A 38 -27.59 -23.77 4.35
N SER A 39 -27.97 -24.41 5.45
CA SER A 39 -27.26 -24.72 6.67
C SER A 39 -25.93 -25.46 6.45
N THR A 40 -24.87 -25.05 7.15
CA THR A 40 -23.89 -25.95 7.80
C THR A 40 -23.26 -25.25 9.01
N GLU A 41 -23.02 -26.04 10.05
CA GLU A 41 -22.87 -25.75 11.48
C GLU A 41 -21.70 -24.82 11.94
N PRO A 42 -21.79 -24.24 13.15
CA PRO A 42 -20.79 -23.31 13.66
C PRO A 42 -19.54 -24.03 14.17
N ILE A 43 -18.38 -23.63 13.65
CA ILE A 43 -17.09 -23.95 14.27
C ILE A 43 -16.95 -23.05 15.51
N ASN A 44 -17.14 -23.67 16.65
CA ASN A 44 -16.87 -23.12 17.97
C ASN A 44 -15.35 -22.95 18.11
N THR A 45 -14.86 -21.72 18.08
CA THR A 45 -13.51 -21.40 18.55
C THR A 45 -13.61 -20.25 19.53
N ALA A 46 -13.37 -20.60 20.80
CA ALA A 46 -13.26 -19.67 21.90
C ALA A 46 -12.05 -18.76 21.70
N SER A 47 -12.29 -17.46 21.59
CA SER A 47 -11.31 -16.40 21.86
C SER A 47 -12.04 -15.06 21.99
N GLY A 48 -12.95 -14.97 22.98
CA GLY A 48 -13.79 -13.79 23.22
C GLY A 48 -13.15 -12.68 24.05
N ASP A 49 -11.99 -12.92 24.67
CA ASP A 49 -11.52 -12.04 25.75
C ASP A 49 -10.35 -11.11 25.37
N ALA A 50 -9.75 -11.27 24.19
CA ALA A 50 -8.61 -10.44 23.75
C ALA A 50 -9.02 -9.25 22.85
N GLU A 51 -10.24 -9.24 22.31
CA GLU A 51 -10.63 -8.27 21.29
C GLU A 51 -11.08 -6.90 21.88
N ALA A 52 -11.44 -6.89 23.17
CA ALA A 52 -12.16 -5.80 23.84
C ALA A 52 -11.29 -4.62 24.35
N ASN A 53 -9.95 -4.72 24.33
CA ASN A 53 -9.08 -3.71 24.96
C ASN A 53 -8.04 -3.07 24.00
N LEU A 54 -8.17 -3.30 22.70
CA LEU A 54 -7.30 -2.67 21.70
C LEU A 54 -7.80 -1.25 21.36
N PRO A 55 -6.88 -0.27 21.21
CA PRO A 55 -7.26 1.10 20.90
C PRO A 55 -7.96 1.19 19.55
N ALA A 56 -8.96 2.08 19.43
CA ALA A 56 -9.69 2.30 18.18
C ALA A 56 -8.81 2.99 17.10
N VAL A 57 -7.82 3.75 17.54
CA VAL A 57 -6.84 4.45 16.70
C VAL A 57 -5.46 4.24 17.29
N ILE A 58 -4.50 3.90 16.45
CA ILE A 58 -3.07 3.87 16.79
C ILE A 58 -2.43 5.05 16.09
N GLU A 59 -1.90 6.00 16.84
CA GLU A 59 -1.06 7.06 16.28
C GLU A 59 0.37 6.56 16.11
N SER A 60 1.15 7.20 15.24
CA SER A 60 2.55 6.85 15.03
C SER A 60 3.34 6.94 16.35
N GLY A 61 3.69 5.78 16.90
CA GLY A 61 4.68 5.61 17.96
C GLY A 61 6.01 5.10 17.40
N GLU A 62 6.77 4.36 18.22
CA GLU A 62 7.99 3.70 17.75
C GLU A 62 7.65 2.65 16.68
N PRO A 63 8.48 2.48 15.63
CA PRO A 63 8.23 1.50 14.57
C PRO A 63 8.03 0.07 15.06
N GLU A 64 8.67 -0.30 16.18
CA GLU A 64 8.58 -1.61 16.82
C GLU A 64 7.16 -1.87 17.36
N ASP A 65 6.56 -0.90 18.05
CA ASP A 65 5.18 -1.03 18.56
C ASP A 65 4.19 -1.17 17.39
N LEU A 66 4.39 -0.37 16.34
CA LEU A 66 3.58 -0.45 15.12
C LEU A 66 3.69 -1.84 14.46
N LEU A 67 4.89 -2.42 14.44
CA LEU A 67 5.13 -3.75 13.89
C LEU A 67 4.36 -4.82 14.68
N GLU A 68 4.29 -4.72 16.01
CA GLU A 68 3.50 -5.64 16.84
C GLU A 68 2.02 -5.58 16.49
N TYR A 69 1.45 -4.39 16.31
CA TYR A 69 0.05 -4.24 15.90
C TYR A 69 -0.23 -4.83 14.51
N ILE A 70 0.70 -4.66 13.56
CA ILE A 70 0.58 -5.22 12.20
C ILE A 70 0.68 -6.75 12.24
N ARG A 71 1.56 -7.31 13.08
CA ARG A 71 1.71 -8.76 13.25
C ARG A 71 0.66 -9.41 14.14
N GLY A 72 -0.10 -8.63 14.91
CA GLY A 72 -1.09 -9.11 15.87
C GLY A 72 -2.27 -9.87 15.25
N GLY A 73 -2.39 -9.90 13.92
CA GLY A 73 -3.42 -10.63 13.19
C GLY A 73 -4.74 -9.87 13.06
N GLN A 74 -4.87 -8.68 13.65
CA GLN A 74 -6.00 -7.78 13.42
C GLN A 74 -5.77 -6.92 12.17
N VAL A 75 -6.87 -6.56 11.51
CA VAL A 75 -6.85 -5.67 10.35
C VAL A 75 -7.00 -4.23 10.80
N TRP A 76 -6.12 -3.38 10.30
CA TRP A 76 -6.11 -1.95 10.51
C TRP A 76 -6.24 -1.21 9.17
N LEU A 77 -6.75 0.01 9.21
CA LEU A 77 -6.82 0.90 8.05
C LEU A 77 -5.81 2.03 8.23
N VAL A 78 -5.01 2.30 7.22
CA VAL A 78 -4.27 3.57 7.16
C VAL A 78 -5.29 4.70 7.08
N ASN A 79 -5.18 5.70 7.95
CA ASN A 79 -6.16 6.78 8.05
C ASN A 79 -6.29 7.55 6.72
N SER A 80 -7.45 7.44 6.07
CA SER A 80 -7.72 8.02 4.75
C SER A 80 -7.76 9.55 4.71
N ARG A 81 -7.85 10.21 5.88
CA ARG A 81 -8.00 11.67 5.99
C ARG A 81 -6.67 12.42 6.03
N GLN A 82 -5.53 11.71 5.97
CA GLN A 82 -4.21 12.29 6.15
C GLN A 82 -3.28 11.88 5.00
N ARG A 83 -2.25 12.70 4.74
CA ARG A 83 -1.14 12.31 3.87
C ARG A 83 -0.18 11.43 4.64
N ASN A 84 -0.50 10.15 4.72
CA ASN A 84 0.27 9.19 5.49
C ASN A 84 0.32 7.83 4.81
N GLY A 85 1.11 6.93 5.37
CA GLY A 85 1.14 5.54 4.96
C GLY A 85 2.26 4.78 5.65
N VAL A 86 2.38 3.51 5.29
CA VAL A 86 3.38 2.63 5.88
C VAL A 86 4.02 1.79 4.78
N ILE A 87 5.34 1.66 4.83
CA ILE A 87 6.06 0.66 4.05
C ILE A 87 6.18 -0.60 4.90
N LEU A 88 5.64 -1.69 4.39
CA LEU A 88 5.70 -3.01 5.01
C LEU A 88 6.89 -3.75 4.41
N CYS A 89 7.92 -3.99 5.22
CA CYS A 89 9.10 -4.73 4.79
C CYS A 89 8.87 -6.22 5.04
N LYS A 90 8.64 -6.98 3.97
CA LYS A 90 8.46 -8.44 4.01
C LYS A 90 9.78 -9.14 3.64
N PRO A 91 9.89 -10.47 3.79
CA PRO A 91 11.17 -11.16 3.60
C PRO A 91 11.84 -10.94 2.24
N PHE A 92 11.04 -10.77 1.17
CA PHE A 92 11.56 -10.72 -0.21
C PHE A 92 11.16 -9.45 -0.98
N HIS A 93 10.30 -8.61 -0.41
CA HIS A 93 9.84 -7.39 -1.06
C HIS A 93 9.36 -6.39 -0.01
N THR A 94 9.13 -5.17 -0.43
CA THR A 94 8.45 -4.16 0.40
C THR A 94 7.21 -3.68 -0.32
N GLU A 95 6.15 -3.42 0.44
CA GLU A 95 4.89 -2.90 -0.08
C GLU A 95 4.59 -1.54 0.54
N PHE A 96 4.07 -0.61 -0.25
CA PHE A 96 3.51 0.62 0.29
C PHE A 96 1.99 0.50 0.47
N ALA A 97 1.53 0.69 1.70
CA ALA A 97 0.12 0.85 2.03
C ALA A 97 -0.16 2.33 2.32
N GLY A 98 -0.81 3.00 1.38
CA GLY A 98 -1.22 4.41 1.50
C GLY A 98 -2.58 4.59 2.17
N PRO A 99 -3.12 5.82 2.20
CA PRO A 99 -4.35 6.13 2.91
C PRO A 99 -5.53 5.28 2.47
N GLY A 100 -6.30 4.82 3.45
CA GLY A 100 -7.45 3.92 3.27
C GLY A 100 -7.08 2.45 3.02
N ALA A 101 -5.80 2.11 2.84
CA ALA A 101 -5.39 0.72 2.63
C ALA A 101 -5.49 -0.10 3.93
N ALA A 102 -5.89 -1.36 3.79
CA ALA A 102 -5.81 -2.33 4.87
C ALA A 102 -4.34 -2.69 5.16
N VAL A 103 -3.97 -2.87 6.42
CA VAL A 103 -2.69 -3.41 6.90
C VAL A 103 -2.92 -4.37 8.07
N GLY A 104 -1.98 -5.27 8.31
CA GLY A 104 -2.12 -6.33 9.31
C GLY A 104 -2.92 -7.52 8.80
N GLY A 105 -3.66 -8.15 9.71
CA GLY A 105 -4.38 -9.39 9.40
C GLY A 105 -3.43 -10.53 9.08
N TYR A 106 -3.96 -11.56 8.42
CA TYR A 106 -3.17 -12.70 7.97
C TYR A 106 -2.16 -12.34 6.86
N LEU A 107 -2.34 -11.22 6.17
CA LEU A 107 -1.51 -10.82 5.03
C LEU A 107 -0.13 -10.32 5.46
N ASP A 108 -0.01 -9.73 6.65
CA ASP A 108 1.20 -9.03 7.09
C ASP A 108 1.86 -9.66 8.32
N LEU A 109 1.50 -10.90 8.67
CA LEU A 109 2.12 -11.66 9.77
C LEU A 109 3.65 -11.82 9.60
N ASP A 110 4.09 -11.94 8.34
CA ASP A 110 5.50 -12.10 7.97
C ASP A 110 6.25 -10.76 7.85
N CYS A 111 5.58 -9.61 8.03
CA CYS A 111 6.19 -8.30 7.96
C CYS A 111 7.33 -8.22 8.98
N GLN A 112 8.56 -7.95 8.56
CA GLN A 112 9.75 -7.96 9.43
C GLN A 112 10.04 -6.59 10.04
N ARG A 113 9.60 -5.53 9.38
CA ARG A 113 9.85 -4.14 9.76
C ARG A 113 8.84 -3.24 9.07
N VAL A 114 8.52 -2.14 9.72
CA VAL A 114 7.64 -1.11 9.18
C VAL A 114 8.41 0.20 9.06
N ILE A 115 8.07 1.00 8.06
CA ILE A 115 8.56 2.38 7.95
C ILE A 115 7.33 3.29 7.90
N PRO A 116 7.02 3.99 9.00
CA PRO A 116 5.91 4.94 9.01
C PRO A 116 6.26 6.15 8.15
N MET A 117 5.26 6.67 7.42
CA MET A 117 5.42 7.83 6.56
C MET A 117 4.35 8.88 6.82
N GLY A 118 4.78 10.14 6.84
CA GLY A 118 3.93 11.26 7.23
C GLY A 118 3.44 11.13 8.68
N ARG A 119 2.25 11.65 8.95
CA ARG A 119 1.58 11.51 10.25
C ARG A 119 0.78 10.21 10.25
N LEU A 120 1.47 9.09 10.38
CA LEU A 120 0.83 7.77 10.33
C LEU A 120 -0.19 7.64 11.47
N SER A 121 -1.38 7.20 11.10
CA SER A 121 -2.45 6.85 12.01
C SER A 121 -3.14 5.63 11.42
N LEU A 122 -3.32 4.60 12.24
CA LEU A 122 -4.09 3.42 11.91
C LEU A 122 -5.43 3.47 12.63
N VAL A 123 -6.50 3.10 11.93
CA VAL A 123 -7.87 3.12 12.45
C VAL A 123 -8.45 1.73 12.33
N ARG A 124 -9.18 1.28 13.35
CA ARG A 124 -9.87 -0.01 13.30
C ARG A 124 -11.08 0.08 12.36
N PRO A 125 -11.28 -0.90 11.45
CA PRO A 125 -12.49 -0.93 10.64
C PRO A 125 -13.73 -1.12 11.53
N THR A 126 -14.76 -0.33 11.28
CA THR A 126 -16.04 -0.34 12.01
C THR A 126 -17.05 -1.30 11.38
N SER A 127 -16.84 -1.72 10.14
CA SER A 127 -17.75 -2.61 9.41
C SER A 127 -17.03 -3.54 8.44
N HIS A 128 -17.70 -4.63 8.05
CA HIS A 128 -17.22 -5.53 7.00
C HIS A 128 -17.02 -4.81 5.65
N GLN A 129 -17.92 -3.87 5.31
CA GLN A 129 -17.83 -3.09 4.08
C GLN A 129 -16.58 -2.20 4.07
N GLU A 130 -16.30 -1.52 5.17
CA GLU A 130 -15.09 -0.70 5.32
C GLU A 130 -13.82 -1.55 5.20
N ARG A 131 -13.82 -2.73 5.83
CA ARG A 131 -12.72 -3.69 5.70
C ARG A 131 -12.52 -4.18 4.26
N GLN A 132 -13.60 -4.52 3.55
CA GLN A 132 -13.53 -4.92 2.13
C GLN A 132 -12.99 -3.78 1.25
N ASN A 133 -13.50 -2.57 1.44
CA ASN A 133 -13.03 -1.38 0.71
C ASN A 133 -11.54 -1.14 0.95
N ALA A 134 -11.06 -1.30 2.18
CA ALA A 134 -9.65 -1.13 2.52
C ALA A 134 -8.72 -2.13 1.80
N TYR A 135 -9.16 -3.38 1.62
CA TYR A 135 -8.43 -4.34 0.79
C TYR A 135 -8.44 -3.98 -0.69
N LEU A 136 -9.56 -3.47 -1.20
CA LEU A 136 -9.64 -3.00 -2.59
C LEU A 136 -8.68 -1.82 -2.83
N ILE A 137 -8.59 -0.89 -1.88
CA ILE A 137 -7.64 0.23 -1.92
C ILE A 137 -6.20 -0.27 -1.84
N ARG A 138 -5.89 -1.21 -0.95
CA ARG A 138 -4.55 -1.83 -0.88
C ARG A 138 -4.14 -2.42 -2.24
N ARG A 139 -5.06 -3.12 -2.91
CA ARG A 139 -4.82 -3.65 -4.26
C ARG A 139 -4.53 -2.56 -5.29
N GLN A 140 -5.13 -1.38 -5.18
CA GLN A 140 -4.81 -0.25 -6.07
C GLN A 140 -3.37 0.24 -5.85
N TRP A 141 -2.91 0.32 -4.59
CA TRP A 141 -1.51 0.66 -4.29
C TRP A 141 -0.54 -0.36 -4.86
N ILE A 142 -0.84 -1.65 -4.72
CA ILE A 142 -0.04 -2.74 -5.34
C ILE A 142 0.03 -2.56 -6.87
N LYS A 143 -1.10 -2.26 -7.52
CA LYS A 143 -1.14 -2.02 -8.97
C LYS A 143 -0.30 -0.80 -9.39
N LEU A 144 -0.27 0.26 -8.59
CA LEU A 144 0.57 1.42 -8.85
C LEU A 144 2.06 1.05 -8.81
N THR A 145 2.48 0.28 -7.81
CA THR A 145 3.86 -0.25 -7.76
C THR A 145 4.13 -1.18 -8.95
N GLN A 146 3.15 -2.00 -9.36
CA GLN A 146 3.29 -2.88 -10.51
C GLN A 146 3.57 -2.10 -11.81
N GLN A 147 2.87 -0.99 -12.05
CA GLN A 147 3.12 -0.14 -13.22
C GLN A 147 4.56 0.41 -13.27
N VAL A 148 5.19 0.60 -12.10
CA VAL A 148 6.61 0.95 -12.01
C VAL A 148 7.47 -0.27 -12.32
N THR A 149 7.17 -1.44 -11.75
CA THR A 149 7.95 -2.67 -12.00
C THR A 149 7.90 -3.16 -13.44
N ASP A 150 6.83 -2.86 -14.16
CA ASP A 150 6.67 -3.24 -15.57
C ASP A 150 7.64 -2.50 -16.51
N LYS A 151 8.35 -1.46 -16.04
CA LYS A 151 9.41 -0.82 -16.84
C LYS A 151 10.66 -1.69 -16.86
N SER A 152 11.20 -1.91 -18.06
CA SER A 152 12.40 -2.74 -18.26
C SER A 152 13.66 -2.15 -17.61
N ALA A 153 13.87 -0.84 -17.75
CA ALA A 153 15.08 -0.17 -17.30
C ALA A 153 15.12 0.05 -15.77
N PRO A 154 16.11 -0.50 -15.03
CA PRO A 154 16.19 -0.38 -13.57
C PRO A 154 16.25 1.07 -13.08
N LEU A 155 17.03 1.92 -13.74
CA LEU A 155 17.14 3.34 -13.35
C LEU A 155 15.81 4.08 -13.55
N GLN A 156 15.06 3.74 -14.60
CA GLN A 156 13.74 4.30 -14.83
C GLN A 156 12.76 3.90 -13.73
N ARG A 157 12.77 2.62 -13.31
CA ARG A 157 11.95 2.16 -12.16
C ARG A 157 12.27 2.95 -10.89
N ALA A 158 13.56 3.09 -10.59
CA ALA A 158 14.05 3.84 -9.44
C ALA A 158 13.61 5.31 -9.46
N GLN A 159 13.75 5.98 -10.60
CA GLN A 159 13.32 7.37 -10.77
C GLN A 159 11.80 7.50 -10.65
N MET A 160 11.04 6.59 -11.27
CA MET A 160 9.58 6.62 -11.23
C MET A 160 9.06 6.46 -9.80
N ILE A 161 9.55 5.48 -9.03
CA ILE A 161 9.06 5.31 -7.66
C ILE A 161 9.38 6.49 -6.75
N LEU A 162 10.59 7.06 -6.88
CA LEU A 162 10.97 8.26 -6.15
C LEU A 162 10.07 9.44 -6.52
N ASN A 163 9.83 9.69 -7.81
CA ASN A 163 8.96 10.77 -8.28
C ASN A 163 7.50 10.60 -7.78
N GLN A 164 6.98 9.36 -7.76
CA GLN A 164 5.64 9.08 -7.24
C GLN A 164 5.56 9.45 -5.75
N PHE A 165 6.57 9.08 -4.96
CA PHE A 165 6.63 9.43 -3.54
C PHE A 165 6.81 10.95 -3.34
N GLU A 166 7.64 11.62 -4.14
CA GLU A 166 7.87 13.07 -4.08
C GLU A 166 6.63 13.90 -4.45
N THR A 167 5.70 13.33 -5.21
CA THR A 167 4.41 13.97 -5.50
C THR A 167 3.50 13.96 -4.27
N TYR A 168 3.70 13.02 -3.33
CA TYR A 168 2.78 12.76 -2.24
C TYR A 168 3.33 13.16 -0.86
N PHE A 169 4.61 12.91 -0.62
CA PHE A 169 5.33 13.19 0.63
C PHE A 169 6.36 14.29 0.44
N ASP A 170 6.68 14.99 1.52
CA ASP A 170 7.76 15.97 1.54
C ASP A 170 9.15 15.31 1.42
N LYS A 171 10.13 16.11 1.02
CA LYS A 171 11.51 15.64 0.79
C LYS A 171 12.16 15.05 2.04
N GLU A 172 11.84 15.56 3.23
CA GLU A 172 12.42 15.08 4.50
C GLU A 172 11.89 13.70 4.85
N THR A 173 10.59 13.45 4.65
CA THR A 173 9.99 12.12 4.77
C THR A 173 10.64 11.12 3.82
N ILE A 174 10.87 11.50 2.56
CA ILE A 174 11.44 10.60 1.54
C ILE A 174 12.94 10.34 1.76
N ALA A 175 13.67 11.32 2.30
CA ALA A 175 15.08 11.18 2.63
C ALA A 175 15.33 10.18 3.77
N ARG A 176 14.35 9.98 4.66
CA ARG A 176 14.43 9.03 5.79
C ARG A 176 14.22 7.57 5.38
N ILE A 177 13.70 7.32 4.18
CA ILE A 177 13.44 5.96 3.70
C ILE A 177 14.77 5.35 3.20
N PRO A 178 15.19 4.17 3.71
CA PRO A 178 16.39 3.49 3.25
C PRO A 178 16.34 3.15 1.76
N ASP A 179 17.49 3.20 1.08
CA ASP A 179 17.59 2.83 -0.34
C ASP A 179 17.11 1.38 -0.56
N GLU A 180 17.37 0.49 0.40
CA GLU A 180 16.95 -0.92 0.39
C GLU A 180 15.43 -1.06 0.34
N ALA A 181 14.68 -0.17 1.00
CA ALA A 181 13.23 -0.23 1.00
C ALA A 181 12.67 0.07 -0.39
N PHE A 182 13.11 1.17 -1.02
CA PHE A 182 12.71 1.45 -2.40
C PHE A 182 13.20 0.39 -3.38
N ALA A 183 14.41 -0.12 -3.18
CA ALA A 183 15.00 -1.14 -4.04
C ALA A 183 14.17 -2.43 -4.07
N LEU A 184 13.75 -2.90 -2.89
CA LEU A 184 12.87 -4.07 -2.74
C LEU A 184 11.46 -3.80 -3.27
N MET A 185 10.98 -2.56 -3.22
CA MET A 185 9.65 -2.20 -3.73
C MET A 185 9.54 -2.34 -5.24
N VAL A 186 10.62 -2.01 -5.98
CA VAL A 186 10.60 -1.98 -7.45
C VAL A 186 11.59 -2.92 -8.13
N GLY A 187 12.16 -3.87 -7.39
CA GLY A 187 13.04 -4.89 -7.92
C GLY A 187 14.29 -4.31 -8.58
N VAL A 188 15.04 -3.48 -7.84
CA VAL A 188 16.34 -2.93 -8.27
C VAL A 188 17.38 -3.08 -7.16
N LEU A 189 18.63 -2.72 -7.42
CA LEU A 189 19.67 -2.68 -6.40
C LEU A 189 19.57 -1.37 -5.59
N PRO A 190 19.93 -1.36 -4.29
CA PRO A 190 19.99 -0.12 -3.49
C PRO A 190 20.87 0.96 -4.13
N TYR A 191 21.96 0.56 -4.78
CA TYR A 191 22.81 1.47 -5.54
C TYR A 191 22.07 2.20 -6.66
N THR A 192 21.13 1.53 -7.35
CA THR A 192 20.31 2.14 -8.40
C THR A 192 19.38 3.22 -7.83
N ILE A 193 18.79 3.00 -6.65
CA ILE A 193 18.02 4.03 -5.93
C ILE A 193 18.92 5.21 -5.58
N ARG A 194 20.11 4.95 -5.03
CA ARG A 194 21.09 5.99 -4.69
C ARG A 194 21.49 6.83 -5.89
N MET A 195 21.66 6.21 -7.06
CA MET A 195 21.92 6.93 -8.31
C MET A 195 20.74 7.82 -8.71
N ALA A 196 19.51 7.30 -8.62
CA ALA A 196 18.30 8.05 -8.96
C ALA A 196 18.03 9.23 -8.03
N ARG A 197 18.43 9.15 -6.75
CA ARG A 197 18.36 10.26 -5.78
C ARG A 197 19.33 11.41 -6.10
N ARG A 198 20.35 11.19 -6.93
CA ARG A 198 21.33 12.24 -7.26
C ARG A 198 20.73 13.19 -8.30
N PRO A 199 20.84 14.51 -8.10
CA PRO A 199 20.45 15.47 -9.13
C PRO A 199 21.32 15.27 -10.39
N PRO A 200 20.73 15.37 -11.61
CA PRO A 200 21.49 15.26 -12.85
C PRO A 200 22.59 16.33 -12.89
N GLY A 201 23.85 15.92 -13.09
CA GLY A 201 24.99 16.82 -13.31
C GLY A 201 26.18 16.74 -12.34
N LYS A 202 26.19 15.88 -11.32
CA LYS A 202 27.34 15.72 -10.40
C LYS A 202 28.04 14.35 -10.51
N LEU A 203 28.49 14.00 -11.71
CA LEU A 203 29.42 12.89 -11.91
C LEU A 203 30.74 13.41 -12.49
N THR A 204 31.54 14.08 -11.67
CA THR A 204 32.98 14.22 -11.96
C THR A 204 33.67 12.92 -11.56
N VAL A 205 33.61 11.92 -12.44
CA VAL A 205 34.51 10.76 -12.35
C VAL A 205 35.88 11.24 -12.82
N ARG A 206 36.75 11.63 -11.88
CA ARG A 206 38.17 11.76 -12.18
C ARG A 206 38.77 10.36 -12.23
N VAL A 207 38.91 9.81 -13.43
CA VAL A 207 39.79 8.67 -13.68
C VAL A 207 41.22 9.18 -13.50
N ARG A 208 41.93 8.70 -12.48
CA ARG A 208 43.39 8.87 -12.39
C ARG A 208 44.00 7.89 -13.40
N GLY A 209 44.62 8.43 -14.44
CA GLY A 209 45.62 7.71 -15.25
C GLY A 209 46.95 7.66 -14.53
#